data_AF-A0A402CXP5-F1
#
_entry.id   AF-A0A402CXP5-F1
#
_cell.length_a   1.000
_cell.length_b   1.000
_cell.length_c   1.000
_cell.angle_alpha   90.00
_cell.angle_beta   90.00
_cell.angle_gamma   90.00
#
_symmetry.space_group_name_H-M   'P 1'
#
loop_
_entity.id
_entity.type
_entity.pdbx_description
1 polymer ?
#
loop_
_entity_poly.entity_id
_entity_poly.type
_entity_poly.pdbx_seq_one_letter_code
_entity_poly.pdbx_strand_id
1 'polypeptide(L)'
;MDVIKLLNELESLVEERQVIMGITWDFHREDFLDITNKIRASLPDEMKRASRLTAESEKVIVGARMTAEQTLEDAQEESNQITKEARASAERHLRDAESQAQKMTSTAEASAKAVVGEAHAKAESMLREAHQESEKLISQSELVRLATVQAREIIAAAEYEARDLRKGADEYAHSVMTDLERTVGELSSTIERGRKKLDQRLRANENAASFSDTRNGSDYVGSRH
;
A
#
# COMPACT_ATOMS: atom_id res chain seq x y z
N MET A 1 -37.32 -82.93 51.39
CA MET A 1 -37.22 -83.97 50.34
C MET A 1 -37.19 -83.24 49.02
N ASP A 2 -36.22 -83.53 48.16
CA ASP A 2 -36.12 -82.90 46.84
C ASP A 2 -37.02 -83.68 45.88
N VAL A 3 -37.95 -82.98 45.22
CA VAL A 3 -38.89 -83.59 44.26
C VAL A 3 -38.12 -84.29 43.13
N ILE A 4 -36.99 -83.74 42.69
CA ILE A 4 -36.15 -84.33 41.65
C ILE A 4 -35.56 -85.66 42.12
N LYS A 5 -35.11 -85.73 43.38
CA LYS A 5 -34.62 -86.99 43.95
C LYS A 5 -35.70 -88.06 44.01
N LEU A 6 -36.93 -87.68 44.40
CA LEU A 6 -38.06 -88.60 44.43
C LEU A 6 -38.50 -89.04 43.02
N LEU A 7 -38.45 -88.15 42.02
CA LEU A 7 -38.74 -88.48 40.63
C LEU A 7 -37.70 -89.46 40.07
N ASN A 8 -36.42 -89.24 40.35
CA ASN A 8 -35.34 -90.15 39.95
C ASN A 8 -35.49 -91.52 40.66
N GLU A 9 -35.85 -91.54 41.94
CA GLU A 9 -36.12 -92.78 42.69
C GLU A 9 -37.34 -93.53 42.13
N LEU A 10 -38.39 -92.80 41.73
CA LEU A 10 -39.56 -93.37 41.04
C LEU A 10 -39.19 -93.95 39.67
N GLU A 11 -38.32 -93.27 38.93
CA GLU A 11 -37.81 -93.69 37.61
C GLU A 11 -36.99 -94.97 37.74
N SER A 12 -36.04 -95.04 38.68
CA SER A 12 -35.24 -96.24 38.94
C SER A 12 -36.10 -97.45 39.31
N LEU A 13 -37.15 -97.28 40.12
CA LEU A 13 -38.11 -98.37 40.43
C LEU A 13 -38.85 -98.90 39.20
N VAL A 14 -39.06 -98.08 38.17
CA VAL A 14 -39.72 -98.48 36.92
C VAL A 14 -38.72 -99.10 35.93
N GLU A 15 -37.48 -98.61 35.92
CA GLU A 15 -36.40 -99.09 35.07
C GLU A 15 -35.84 -100.45 35.52
N GLU A 16 -35.71 -100.68 36.82
CA GLU A 16 -35.14 -101.93 37.40
C GLU A 16 -36.09 -103.14 37.33
N ARG A 17 -37.30 -102.98 36.77
CA ARG A 17 -38.30 -104.06 36.72
C ARG A 17 -37.81 -105.25 35.88
N GLN A 18 -37.82 -106.44 36.45
CA GLN A 18 -37.57 -107.68 35.70
C GLN A 18 -38.88 -108.23 35.12
N VAL A 19 -38.93 -108.41 33.80
CA VAL A 19 -40.08 -109.02 33.12
C VAL A 19 -39.69 -110.40 32.61
N ILE A 20 -40.34 -111.43 33.14
CA ILE A 20 -40.11 -112.81 32.75
C ILE A 20 -41.44 -113.41 32.30
N MET A 21 -41.50 -113.93 31.07
CA MET A 21 -42.68 -114.62 30.52
C MET A 21 -43.98 -113.82 30.63
N GLY A 22 -43.92 -112.49 30.43
CA GLY A 22 -45.09 -111.60 30.48
C GLY A 22 -45.56 -111.23 31.89
N ILE A 23 -44.86 -111.67 32.94
CA ILE A 23 -45.14 -111.33 34.34
C ILE A 23 -44.01 -110.42 34.84
N THR A 24 -44.39 -109.28 35.41
CA THR A 24 -43.46 -108.40 36.11
C THR A 24 -43.16 -109.01 37.47
N TRP A 25 -41.94 -109.50 37.65
CA TRP A 25 -41.44 -110.04 38.91
C TRP A 25 -40.67 -108.91 39.61
N ASP A 26 -40.88 -108.75 40.92
CA ASP A 26 -40.20 -107.76 41.78
C ASP A 26 -40.69 -106.29 41.72
N PHE A 27 -41.89 -106.01 41.18
CA PHE A 27 -42.46 -104.65 41.23
C PHE A 27 -43.32 -104.44 42.50
N HIS A 28 -42.77 -103.69 43.45
CA HIS A 28 -43.47 -103.30 44.68
C HIS A 28 -44.37 -102.07 44.45
N ARG A 29 -45.66 -102.33 44.20
CA ARG A 29 -46.67 -101.29 44.00
C ARG A 29 -46.78 -100.32 45.19
N GLU A 30 -46.53 -100.78 46.40
CA GLU A 30 -46.57 -99.97 47.62
C GLU A 30 -45.47 -98.90 47.61
N ASP A 31 -44.23 -99.27 47.31
CA ASP A 31 -43.10 -98.33 47.21
C ASP A 31 -43.30 -97.28 46.11
N PHE A 32 -43.81 -97.71 44.94
CA PHE A 32 -44.16 -96.80 43.84
C PHE A 32 -45.24 -95.78 44.25
N LEU A 33 -46.28 -96.23 44.96
CA LEU A 33 -47.33 -95.36 45.45
C LEU A 33 -46.84 -94.43 46.56
N ASP A 34 -45.97 -94.90 47.45
CA ASP A 34 -45.36 -94.11 48.50
C ASP A 34 -44.50 -92.98 47.94
N ILE A 35 -43.65 -93.27 46.95
CA ILE A 35 -42.86 -92.24 46.27
C ILE A 35 -43.78 -91.27 45.51
N THR A 36 -44.80 -91.76 44.81
CA THR A 36 -45.79 -90.91 44.13
C THR A 36 -46.55 -90.00 45.10
N ASN A 37 -46.90 -90.49 46.29
CA ASN A 37 -47.56 -89.70 47.33
C ASN A 37 -46.59 -88.66 47.94
N LYS A 38 -45.33 -89.02 48.16
CA LYS A 38 -44.27 -88.08 48.60
C LYS A 38 -44.02 -86.99 47.57
N ILE A 39 -44.00 -87.32 46.28
CA ILE A 39 -43.93 -86.36 45.16
C ILE A 39 -45.14 -85.44 45.21
N ARG A 40 -46.36 -85.99 45.25
CA ARG A 40 -47.60 -85.19 45.32
C ARG A 40 -47.66 -84.27 46.53
N ALA A 41 -47.13 -84.71 47.68
CA ALA A 41 -47.08 -83.92 48.90
C ALA A 41 -46.04 -82.79 48.85
N SER A 42 -44.92 -82.98 48.14
CA SER A 42 -43.80 -82.02 48.10
C SER A 42 -43.79 -81.10 46.87
N LEU A 43 -44.41 -81.51 45.77
CA LEU A 43 -44.56 -80.74 44.52
C LEU A 43 -45.15 -79.34 44.72
N PRO A 44 -46.24 -79.14 45.49
CA PRO A 44 -46.83 -77.81 45.66
C PRO A 44 -45.86 -76.81 46.30
N ASP A 45 -45.03 -77.26 47.24
CA ASP A 45 -44.07 -76.40 47.93
C ASP A 45 -42.86 -76.09 47.03
N GLU A 46 -42.42 -77.02 46.19
CA GLU A 46 -41.40 -76.76 45.16
C GLU A 46 -41.89 -75.75 44.11
N MET A 47 -43.14 -75.92 43.62
CA MET A 47 -43.76 -74.97 42.70
C MET A 47 -43.89 -73.56 43.30
N LYS A 48 -44.26 -73.47 44.59
CA LYS A 48 -44.28 -72.19 45.31
C LYS A 48 -42.89 -71.58 45.44
N ARG A 49 -41.85 -72.38 45.71
CA ARG A 49 -40.46 -71.89 45.76
C ARG A 49 -40.01 -71.35 44.40
N ALA A 50 -40.23 -72.09 43.32
CA ALA A 50 -39.88 -71.68 41.97
C ALA A 50 -40.61 -70.39 41.54
N SER A 51 -41.91 -70.28 41.85
CA SER A 51 -42.69 -69.07 41.58
C SER A 51 -42.19 -67.86 42.39
N ARG A 52 -41.85 -68.04 43.67
CA ARG A 52 -41.25 -66.97 44.49
C ARG A 52 -39.90 -66.53 43.95
N LEU A 53 -39.04 -67.47 43.59
CA LEU A 53 -37.72 -67.18 43.01
C LEU A 53 -37.85 -66.44 41.68
N THR A 54 -38.82 -66.81 40.85
CA THR A 54 -39.12 -66.12 39.59
C THR A 54 -39.58 -64.69 39.85
N ALA A 55 -40.53 -64.49 40.77
CA ALA A 55 -41.02 -63.16 41.14
C ALA A 55 -39.91 -62.28 41.75
N GLU A 56 -39.04 -62.86 42.57
CA GLU A 56 -37.89 -62.17 43.15
C GLU A 56 -36.86 -61.80 42.07
N SER A 57 -36.60 -62.69 41.12
CA SER A 57 -35.71 -62.45 39.97
C SER A 57 -36.25 -61.34 39.06
N GLU A 58 -37.56 -61.34 38.76
CA GLU A 58 -38.21 -60.29 38.00
C GLU A 58 -38.06 -58.92 38.69
N LYS A 59 -38.29 -58.88 40.02
CA LYS A 59 -38.10 -57.66 40.81
C LYS A 59 -36.66 -57.15 40.75
N VAL A 60 -35.67 -58.04 40.85
CA VAL A 60 -34.25 -57.68 40.73
C VAL A 60 -33.93 -57.16 39.33
N ILE A 61 -34.41 -57.80 38.27
CA ILE A 61 -34.18 -57.38 36.89
C ILE A 61 -34.78 -56.00 36.62
N VAL A 62 -36.02 -55.76 37.06
CA VAL A 62 -36.68 -54.46 36.92
C VAL A 62 -35.92 -53.38 37.69
N GLY A 63 -35.53 -53.67 38.94
CA GLY A 63 -34.71 -52.74 39.74
C GLY A 63 -33.36 -52.44 39.08
N ALA A 64 -32.66 -53.45 38.57
CA ALA A 64 -31.38 -53.27 37.88
C ALA A 64 -31.52 -52.45 36.59
N ARG A 65 -32.59 -52.68 35.81
CA ARG A 65 -32.89 -51.90 34.60
C ARG A 65 -33.16 -50.43 34.93
N MET A 66 -34.00 -50.16 35.92
CA MET A 66 -34.28 -48.80 36.39
C MET A 66 -33.01 -48.08 36.83
N THR A 67 -32.16 -48.74 37.64
CA THR A 67 -30.89 -48.15 38.08
C THR A 67 -29.95 -47.88 36.90
N ALA A 68 -29.89 -48.78 35.92
CA ALA A 68 -29.07 -48.59 34.73
C ALA A 68 -29.58 -47.42 33.87
N GLU A 69 -30.90 -47.31 33.67
CA GLU A 69 -31.53 -46.21 32.94
C GLU A 69 -31.24 -44.87 33.62
N GLN A 70 -31.43 -44.79 34.93
CA GLN A 70 -31.13 -43.59 35.70
C GLN A 70 -29.65 -43.21 35.61
N THR A 71 -28.74 -44.18 35.74
CA THR A 71 -27.30 -43.92 35.61
C THR A 71 -26.92 -43.38 34.22
N LEU A 72 -27.56 -43.89 33.16
CA LEU A 72 -27.34 -43.41 31.80
C LEU A 72 -27.89 -41.99 31.60
N GLU A 73 -29.05 -41.68 32.17
CA GLU A 73 -29.64 -40.35 32.13
C GLU A 73 -28.75 -39.33 32.85
N ASP A 74 -28.34 -39.63 34.09
CA ASP A 74 -27.43 -38.78 34.87
C ASP A 74 -26.11 -38.54 34.13
N ALA A 75 -25.49 -39.61 33.61
CA ALA A 75 -24.24 -39.50 32.85
C ALA A 75 -24.40 -38.69 31.56
N GLN A 76 -25.55 -38.79 30.89
CA GLN A 76 -25.84 -38.03 29.68
C GLN A 76 -26.09 -36.56 29.98
N GLU A 77 -26.76 -36.24 31.09
CA GLU A 77 -26.97 -34.87 31.55
C GLU A 77 -25.64 -34.21 31.94
N GLU A 78 -24.82 -34.90 32.74
CA GLU A 78 -23.48 -34.44 33.10
C GLU A 78 -22.59 -34.20 31.87
N SER A 79 -22.59 -35.14 30.92
CA SER A 79 -21.86 -34.99 29.66
C SER A 79 -22.31 -33.76 28.86
N ASN A 80 -23.63 -33.55 28.76
CA ASN A 80 -24.20 -32.40 28.08
C ASN A 80 -23.80 -31.09 28.78
N GLN A 81 -23.80 -31.07 30.10
CA GLN A 81 -23.40 -29.90 30.87
C GLN A 81 -21.91 -29.57 30.69
N ILE A 82 -21.03 -30.57 30.77
CA ILE A 82 -19.59 -30.41 30.53
C ILE A 82 -19.32 -29.86 29.13
N THR A 83 -19.98 -30.40 28.10
CA THR A 83 -19.78 -29.92 26.73
C THR A 83 -20.28 -28.49 26.54
N LYS A 84 -21.37 -28.10 27.22
CA LYS A 84 -21.90 -26.74 27.19
C LYS A 84 -20.94 -25.76 27.86
N GLU A 85 -20.42 -26.10 29.04
CA GLU A 85 -19.45 -25.28 29.77
C GLU A 85 -18.13 -25.15 29.02
N ALA A 86 -17.61 -26.26 28.47
CA ALA A 86 -16.41 -26.26 27.66
C ALA A 86 -16.55 -25.36 26.42
N ARG A 87 -17.71 -25.41 25.74
CA ARG A 87 -18.01 -24.52 24.60
C ARG A 87 -18.07 -23.05 25.04
N ALA A 88 -18.77 -22.73 26.13
CA ALA A 88 -18.87 -21.37 26.64
C ALA A 88 -17.49 -20.79 27.03
N SER A 89 -16.64 -21.61 27.67
CA SER A 89 -15.27 -21.25 28.00
C SER A 89 -14.42 -21.02 26.74
N ALA A 90 -14.49 -21.93 25.76
CA ALA A 90 -13.78 -21.81 24.49
C ALA A 90 -14.18 -20.53 23.73
N GLU A 91 -15.48 -20.23 23.64
CA GLU A 91 -15.97 -19.01 23.03
C GLU A 91 -15.46 -17.75 23.75
N ARG A 92 -15.40 -17.78 25.09
CA ARG A 92 -14.83 -16.67 25.86
C ARG A 92 -13.35 -16.50 25.53
N HIS A 93 -12.57 -17.58 25.51
CA HIS A 93 -11.15 -17.52 25.14
C HIS A 93 -10.93 -16.99 23.73
N LEU A 94 -11.76 -17.40 22.75
CA LEU A 94 -11.70 -16.87 21.39
C LEU A 94 -12.00 -15.36 21.35
N ARG A 95 -13.08 -14.92 22.01
CA ARG A 95 -13.42 -13.49 22.10
C ARG A 95 -12.30 -12.65 22.75
N ASP A 96 -11.71 -13.16 23.83
CA ASP A 96 -10.61 -12.49 24.52
C ASP A 96 -9.36 -12.42 23.62
N ALA A 97 -9.02 -13.51 22.93
CA ALA A 97 -7.91 -13.57 21.99
C ALA A 97 -8.10 -12.65 20.78
N GLU A 98 -9.31 -12.60 20.21
CA GLU A 98 -9.67 -11.67 19.12
C GLU A 98 -9.54 -10.21 19.55
N SER A 99 -10.07 -9.86 20.72
CA SER A 99 -9.94 -8.52 21.30
C SER A 99 -8.48 -8.14 21.54
N GLN A 100 -7.67 -9.07 22.05
CA GLN A 100 -6.24 -8.85 22.26
C GLN A 100 -5.48 -8.70 20.93
N ALA A 101 -5.77 -9.55 19.94
CA ALA A 101 -5.16 -9.48 18.62
C ALA A 101 -5.51 -8.16 17.93
N GLN A 102 -6.76 -7.72 17.98
CA GLN A 102 -7.20 -6.45 17.43
C GLN A 102 -6.49 -5.26 18.09
N LYS A 103 -6.32 -5.28 19.42
CA LYS A 103 -5.54 -4.27 20.14
C LYS A 103 -4.08 -4.28 19.70
N MET A 104 -3.45 -5.46 19.62
CA MET A 104 -2.06 -5.59 19.17
C MET A 104 -1.89 -5.02 17.76
N THR A 105 -2.76 -5.38 16.81
CA THR A 105 -2.74 -4.84 15.45
C THR A 105 -2.89 -3.32 15.44
N SER A 106 -3.86 -2.77 16.18
CA SER A 106 -4.06 -1.32 16.27
C SER A 106 -2.84 -0.60 16.86
N THR A 107 -2.23 -1.15 17.92
CA THR A 107 -1.01 -0.59 18.51
C THR A 107 0.18 -0.68 17.55
N ALA A 108 0.33 -1.79 16.83
CA ALA A 108 1.38 -1.99 15.86
C ALA A 108 1.25 -1.02 14.67
N GLU A 109 0.03 -0.81 14.17
CA GLU A 109 -0.27 0.17 13.13
C GLU A 109 0.05 1.60 13.59
N ALA A 110 -0.34 1.96 14.81
CA ALA A 110 -0.02 3.26 15.40
C ALA A 110 1.49 3.47 15.55
N SER A 111 2.21 2.47 16.07
CA SER A 111 3.66 2.50 16.21
C SER A 111 4.37 2.58 14.85
N ALA A 112 3.93 1.80 13.86
CA ALA A 112 4.50 1.83 12.51
C ALA A 112 4.33 3.21 11.87
N LYS A 113 3.13 3.82 11.99
CA LYS A 113 2.87 5.17 11.50
C LYS A 113 3.74 6.21 12.20
N ALA A 114 3.94 6.07 13.52
CA ALA A 114 4.79 6.97 14.28
C ALA A 114 6.25 6.89 13.84
N VAL A 115 6.80 5.68 13.68
CA VAL A 115 8.19 5.47 13.22
C VAL A 115 8.41 6.03 11.82
N VAL A 116 7.47 5.78 10.89
CA VAL A 116 7.56 6.33 9.53
C VAL A 116 7.47 7.85 9.55
N GLY A 117 6.54 8.42 10.33
CA GLY A 117 6.41 9.87 10.49
C GLY A 117 7.68 10.53 11.06
N GLU A 118 8.25 9.94 12.11
CA GLU A 118 9.50 10.41 12.71
C GLU A 118 10.68 10.31 11.73
N ALA A 119 10.80 9.19 11.01
CA ALA A 119 11.84 9.01 10.01
C ALA A 119 11.75 10.06 8.89
N HIS A 120 10.54 10.36 8.39
CA HIS A 120 10.34 11.42 7.41
C HIS A 120 10.70 12.80 7.97
N ALA A 121 10.23 13.15 9.16
CA ALA A 121 10.55 14.44 9.78
C ALA A 121 12.07 14.62 9.99
N LYS A 122 12.76 13.55 10.40
CA LYS A 122 14.21 13.54 10.58
C LYS A 122 14.95 13.67 9.25
N ALA A 123 14.51 12.95 8.21
CA ALA A 123 15.08 13.06 6.87
C ALA A 123 14.96 14.48 6.32
N GLU A 124 13.80 15.11 6.48
CA GLU A 124 13.60 16.50 6.07
C GLU A 124 14.50 17.48 6.85
N SER A 125 14.70 17.27 8.16
CA SER A 125 15.62 18.10 8.95
C SER A 125 17.05 17.97 8.45
N MET A 126 17.53 16.74 8.23
CA MET A 126 18.88 16.49 7.72
C MET A 126 19.09 17.11 6.33
N LEU A 127 18.09 17.04 5.44
CA LEU A 127 18.15 17.70 4.14
C LEU A 127 18.24 19.22 4.27
N ARG A 128 17.40 19.83 5.12
CA ARG A 128 17.45 21.28 5.38
C ARG A 128 18.81 21.72 5.92
N GLU A 129 19.33 21.00 6.93
CA GLU A 129 20.63 21.26 7.53
C GLU A 129 21.76 21.11 6.51
N ALA A 130 21.74 20.04 5.71
CA ALA A 130 22.73 19.81 4.66
C ALA A 130 22.70 20.90 3.59
N HIS A 131 21.52 21.36 3.18
CA HIS A 131 21.40 22.46 2.23
C HIS A 131 21.94 23.78 2.80
N GLN A 132 21.59 24.12 4.04
CA GLN A 132 22.09 25.33 4.70
C GLN A 132 23.62 25.30 4.85
N GLU A 133 24.18 24.17 5.27
CA GLU A 133 25.63 24.03 5.39
C GLU A 133 26.31 24.07 4.01
N SER A 134 25.70 23.46 2.99
CA SER A 134 26.22 23.53 1.62
C SER A 134 26.22 24.97 1.08
N GLU A 135 25.14 25.73 1.28
CA GLU A 135 25.08 27.15 0.88
C GLU A 135 26.18 27.96 1.56
N LYS A 136 26.38 27.73 2.85
CA LYS A 136 27.45 28.35 3.63
C LYS A 136 28.82 27.97 3.08
N LEU A 137 29.12 26.70 2.87
CA LEU A 137 30.39 26.23 2.32
C LEU A 137 30.65 26.76 0.90
N ILE A 138 29.62 26.83 0.06
CA ILE A 138 29.72 27.42 -1.29
C ILE A 138 30.04 28.91 -1.18
N SER A 139 29.35 29.66 -0.31
CA SER A 139 29.60 31.09 -0.12
C SER A 139 30.98 31.38 0.47
N GLN A 140 31.48 30.49 1.33
CA GLN A 140 32.81 30.55 1.93
C GLN A 140 33.90 30.00 1.01
N SER A 141 33.54 29.35 -0.09
CA SER A 141 34.51 28.78 -1.02
C SER A 141 35.31 29.89 -1.67
N GLU A 142 36.63 29.85 -1.49
CA GLU A 142 37.59 30.73 -2.15
C GLU A 142 37.41 30.76 -3.68
N LEU A 143 36.88 29.67 -4.26
CA LEU A 143 36.56 29.60 -5.68
C LEU A 143 35.43 30.56 -6.07
N VAL A 144 34.34 30.65 -5.28
CA VAL A 144 33.25 31.61 -5.53
C VAL A 144 33.75 33.03 -5.34
N ARG A 145 34.60 33.26 -4.32
CA ARG A 145 35.24 34.56 -4.09
C ARG A 145 36.09 34.97 -5.29
N LEU A 146 36.99 34.10 -5.75
CA LEU A 146 37.86 34.34 -6.90
C LEU A 146 37.06 34.53 -8.19
N ALA A 147 36.06 33.68 -8.45
CA ALA A 147 35.18 33.82 -9.61
C ALA A 147 34.42 35.16 -9.59
N THR A 148 33.96 35.60 -8.41
CA THR A 148 33.29 36.90 -8.24
C THR A 148 34.24 38.07 -8.52
N VAL A 149 35.49 38.00 -8.05
CA VAL A 149 36.51 39.01 -8.34
C VAL A 149 36.81 39.04 -9.84
N GLN A 150 37.05 37.89 -10.46
CA GLN A 150 37.35 37.79 -11.88
C GLN A 150 36.18 38.28 -12.75
N ALA A 151 34.94 37.97 -12.38
CA ALA A 151 33.75 38.48 -13.08
C ALA A 151 33.68 40.02 -13.01
N ARG A 152 34.00 40.61 -11.85
CA ARG A 152 34.06 42.07 -11.70
C ARG A 152 35.17 42.70 -12.55
N GLU A 153 36.33 42.05 -12.63
CA GLU A 153 37.43 42.52 -13.47
C GLU A 153 37.07 42.49 -14.96
N ILE A 154 36.40 41.43 -15.43
CA ILE A 154 35.92 41.32 -16.81
C ILE A 154 34.92 42.45 -17.11
N ILE A 155 33.96 42.70 -16.21
CA ILE A 155 32.99 43.79 -16.38
C ILE A 155 33.69 45.14 -16.43
N ALA A 156 34.62 45.40 -15.49
CA ALA A 156 35.36 46.65 -15.44
C ALA A 156 36.21 46.87 -16.71
N ALA A 157 36.87 45.83 -17.21
CA ALA A 157 37.62 45.88 -18.46
C ALA A 157 36.71 46.17 -19.65
N ALA A 158 35.58 45.49 -19.77
CA ALA A 158 34.61 45.72 -20.82
C ALA A 158 34.03 47.15 -20.79
N GLU A 159 33.74 47.69 -19.60
CA GLU A 159 33.29 49.08 -19.44
C GLU A 159 34.38 50.11 -19.76
N TYR A 160 35.65 49.80 -19.47
CA TYR A 160 36.77 50.65 -19.87
C TYR A 160 36.91 50.67 -21.39
N GLU A 161 36.93 49.50 -22.02
CA GLU A 161 37.08 49.33 -23.46
C GLU A 161 35.91 49.98 -24.22
N ALA A 162 34.68 49.82 -23.72
CA ALA A 162 33.51 50.48 -24.28
C ALA A 162 33.59 52.02 -24.21
N ARG A 163 34.14 52.57 -23.12
CA ARG A 163 34.35 54.03 -22.98
C ARG A 163 35.43 54.54 -23.92
N ASP A 164 36.54 53.81 -24.01
CA ASP A 164 37.66 54.17 -24.88
C ASP A 164 37.24 54.12 -26.36
N LEU A 165 36.53 53.06 -26.76
CA LEU A 165 35.95 52.93 -28.09
C LEU A 165 35.01 54.10 -28.42
N ARG A 166 34.16 54.49 -27.47
CA ARG A 166 33.24 55.62 -27.65
C ARG A 166 33.99 56.94 -27.84
N LYS A 167 35.04 57.18 -27.06
CA LYS A 167 35.90 58.35 -27.22
C LYS A 167 36.62 58.35 -28.57
N GLY A 168 37.19 57.23 -28.97
CA GLY A 168 37.84 57.09 -30.28
C GLY A 168 36.87 57.29 -31.45
N ALA A 169 35.63 56.82 -31.31
CA ALA A 169 34.57 57.07 -32.29
C ALA A 169 34.21 58.56 -32.40
N ASP A 170 34.13 59.27 -31.27
CA ASP A 170 33.87 60.71 -31.24
C ASP A 170 35.03 61.51 -31.87
N GLU A 171 36.29 61.15 -31.55
CA GLU A 171 37.48 61.77 -32.15
C GLU A 171 37.56 61.52 -33.67
N TYR A 172 37.27 60.29 -34.11
CA TYR A 172 37.21 59.95 -35.53
C TYR A 172 36.11 60.74 -36.24
N ALA A 173 34.90 60.80 -35.66
CA ALA A 173 33.81 61.60 -36.19
C ALA A 173 34.21 63.07 -36.33
N HIS A 174 34.92 63.63 -35.36
CA HIS A 174 35.42 65.00 -35.42
C HIS A 174 36.43 65.21 -36.55
N SER A 175 37.39 64.30 -36.75
CA SER A 175 38.34 64.35 -37.86
C SER A 175 37.64 64.31 -39.22
N VAL A 176 36.71 63.36 -39.40
CA VAL A 176 35.93 63.24 -40.63
C VAL A 176 35.13 64.51 -40.91
N MET A 177 34.52 65.12 -39.88
CA MET A 177 33.79 66.38 -40.01
C MET A 177 34.71 67.53 -40.39
N THR A 178 35.92 67.57 -39.86
CA THR A 178 36.94 68.58 -40.20
C THR A 178 37.41 68.44 -41.65
N ASP A 179 37.66 67.21 -42.10
CA ASP A 179 38.01 66.93 -43.50
C ASP A 179 36.89 67.28 -44.47
N LEU A 180 35.63 67.00 -44.06
CA LEU A 180 34.45 67.39 -44.82
C LEU A 180 34.33 68.91 -44.91
N GLU A 181 34.52 69.64 -43.81
CA GLU A 181 34.51 71.11 -43.78
C GLU A 181 35.57 71.69 -44.73
N ARG A 182 36.80 71.17 -44.70
CA ARG A 182 37.87 71.59 -45.62
C ARG A 182 37.47 71.34 -47.08
N THR A 183 36.94 70.16 -47.38
CA THR A 183 36.51 69.78 -48.74
C THR A 183 35.39 70.69 -49.25
N VAL A 184 34.39 70.98 -48.41
CA VAL A 184 33.30 71.91 -48.73
C VAL A 184 33.81 73.33 -48.92
N GLY A 185 34.78 73.78 -48.11
CA GLY A 185 35.45 75.07 -48.26
C GLY A 185 36.20 75.20 -49.59
N GLU A 186 36.95 74.17 -49.98
CA GLU A 186 37.64 74.10 -51.27
C GLU A 186 36.66 74.16 -52.45
N LEU A 187 35.57 73.39 -52.38
CA LEU A 187 34.52 73.37 -53.38
C LEU A 187 33.83 74.74 -53.51
N SER A 188 33.51 75.37 -52.37
CA SER A 188 32.92 76.71 -52.33
C SER A 188 33.85 77.76 -52.93
N SER A 189 35.15 77.71 -52.62
CA SER A 189 36.15 78.61 -53.21
C SER A 189 36.25 78.43 -54.73
N THR A 190 36.10 77.20 -55.21
CA THR A 190 36.11 76.87 -56.64
C THR A 190 34.86 77.42 -57.33
N ILE A 191 33.70 77.26 -56.71
CA ILE A 191 32.43 77.85 -57.18
C ILE A 191 32.55 79.37 -57.22
N GLU A 192 33.12 80.02 -56.20
CA GLU A 192 33.27 81.47 -56.16
C GLU A 192 34.22 81.98 -57.23
N ARG A 193 35.36 81.30 -57.47
CA ARG A 193 36.26 81.59 -58.60
C ARG A 193 35.54 81.42 -59.94
N GLY A 194 34.75 80.35 -60.09
CA GLY A 194 33.92 80.11 -61.27
C GLY A 194 32.93 81.24 -61.51
N ARG A 195 32.23 81.68 -60.46
CA ARG A 195 31.26 82.78 -60.50
C ARG A 195 31.92 84.12 -60.83
N LYS A 196 33.06 84.45 -60.19
CA LYS A 196 33.84 85.66 -60.50
C LYS A 196 34.31 85.69 -61.96
N LYS A 197 34.78 84.56 -62.50
CA LYS A 197 35.11 84.44 -63.93
C LYS A 197 33.88 84.65 -64.82
N LEU A 198 32.72 84.11 -64.43
CA LEU A 198 31.47 84.31 -65.17
C LEU A 198 31.04 85.78 -65.16
N ASP A 199 31.07 86.44 -64.00
CA ASP A 199 30.76 87.87 -63.86
C ASP A 199 31.73 88.75 -64.67
N GLN A 200 33.03 88.42 -64.66
CA GLN A 200 34.02 89.10 -65.50
C GLN A 200 33.72 88.92 -67.00
N ARG A 201 33.29 87.72 -67.42
CA ARG A 201 32.86 87.49 -68.81
C ARG A 201 31.59 88.26 -69.14
N LEU A 202 30.60 88.31 -68.25
CA LEU A 202 29.38 89.09 -68.43
C LEU A 202 29.70 90.58 -68.58
N ARG A 203 30.51 91.15 -67.70
CA ARG A 203 30.97 92.55 -67.78
C ARG A 203 31.81 92.83 -69.02
N ALA A 204 32.67 91.90 -69.44
CA ALA A 204 33.43 92.03 -70.68
C ALA A 204 32.51 91.97 -71.92
N ASN A 205 31.42 91.18 -71.86
CA ASN A 205 30.41 91.13 -72.92
C ASN A 205 29.55 92.40 -72.95
N GLU A 206 29.21 92.99 -71.81
CA GLU A 206 28.53 94.29 -71.70
C GLU A 206 29.43 95.44 -72.20
N ASN A 207 30.73 95.38 -71.92
CA ASN A 207 31.72 96.33 -72.44
C ASN A 207 31.97 96.14 -73.95
N ALA A 208 31.93 94.90 -74.47
CA ALA A 208 32.01 94.64 -75.90
C ALA A 208 30.73 95.08 -76.63
N ALA A 209 29.56 94.94 -76.00
CA ALA A 209 28.30 95.46 -76.52
C ALA A 209 28.29 97.01 -76.57
N SER A 210 28.85 97.69 -75.57
CA SER A 210 28.97 99.17 -75.55
C SER A 210 30.12 99.73 -76.41
N PHE A 211 31.16 98.94 -76.71
CA PHE A 211 32.21 99.32 -77.68
C PHE A 211 31.79 99.11 -79.14
N SER A 212 30.77 98.29 -79.40
CA SER A 212 30.16 98.16 -80.73
C SER A 212 29.24 99.33 -81.10
N ASP A 213 28.79 100.12 -80.11
CA ASP A 213 27.92 101.29 -80.31
C ASP A 213 28.70 102.61 -80.53
N THR A 214 30.03 102.62 -80.32
CA THR A 214 30.89 103.81 -80.49
C THR A 214 31.82 103.74 -81.71
N ARG A 215 31.73 102.68 -82.52
CA ARG A 215 32.42 102.53 -83.82
C ARG A 215 31.46 102.54 -85.03
N ASN A 216 30.32 103.22 -84.91
CA ASN A 216 29.48 103.57 -86.05
C ASN A 216 29.03 105.03 -85.98
N GLY A 217 29.93 105.97 -86.27
CA GLY A 217 29.56 107.39 -86.34
C GLY A 217 30.75 108.33 -86.36
N SER A 218 31.32 108.52 -87.56
CA SER A 218 32.17 109.63 -88.02
C SER A 218 33.24 109.05 -88.97
N ASP A 219 33.26 109.29 -90.28
CA ASP A 219 32.44 110.17 -91.09
C ASP A 219 32.92 110.06 -92.57
N TYR A 220 32.07 110.52 -93.50
CA TYR A 220 32.44 111.12 -94.82
C TYR A 220 32.94 110.21 -95.98
N VAL A 221 32.50 110.31 -97.25
CA VAL A 221 31.72 111.31 -98.03
C VAL A 221 31.06 110.66 -99.26
N GLY A 222 29.83 111.07 -99.60
CA GLY A 222 29.47 111.55 -100.95
C GLY A 222 28.95 110.58 -102.01
N SER A 223 27.70 110.81 -102.46
CA SER A 223 27.36 111.14 -103.87
C SER A 223 25.88 110.91 -104.20
N ARG A 224 25.11 111.99 -104.41
CA ARG A 224 24.41 112.35 -105.67
C ARG A 224 23.16 113.21 -105.43
N HIS A 225 23.22 114.38 -106.09
CA HIS A 225 22.15 115.18 -106.73
C HIS A 225 21.13 115.88 -105.84
#